data_AF-A0A496SUB2-F1
#
_entry.id   AF-A0A496SUB2-F1
#
_cell.length_a   1.000
_cell.length_b   1.000
_cell.length_c   1.000
_cell.angle_alpha   90.00
_cell.angle_beta   90.00
_cell.angle_gamma   90.00
#
_symmetry.space_group_name_H-M   'P 1'
#
loop_
_entity.id
_entity.type
_entity.pdbx_description
1 polymer ?
#
loop_
_entity_poly.entity_id
_entity_poly.type
_entity_poly.pdbx_seq_one_letter_code
_entity_poly.pdbx_strand_id
1 'polypeptide(L)'
;MVQRNISWKKPFLENAPVLVLVFADNKAPYYIQSTWIAIGYLLLALEEKGLATVTYTPSKIRWFNEFFDIPQNYVLQVILPIGKPATDSYKKQPRKN
;
A
#
# COMPACT_ATOMS: atom_id res chain seq x y z
N MET A 1 16.13 16.37 -14.20
CA MET A 1 15.55 15.24 -13.43
C MET A 1 14.89 15.83 -12.20
N VAL A 2 13.58 15.61 -11.99
CA VAL A 2 12.91 16.07 -10.76
C VAL A 2 13.56 15.35 -9.57
N GLN A 3 14.14 16.11 -8.65
CA GLN A 3 14.79 15.57 -7.46
C GLN A 3 13.72 14.89 -6.61
N ARG A 4 13.77 13.55 -6.53
CA ARG A 4 12.79 12.76 -5.77
C ARG A 4 13.21 12.82 -4.31
N ASN A 5 12.52 13.60 -3.48
CA ASN A 5 12.76 13.71 -2.05
C ASN A 5 12.29 12.44 -1.29
N ILE A 6 12.65 11.25 -1.77
CA ILE A 6 12.29 9.96 -1.17
C ILE A 6 13.38 9.62 -0.15
N SER A 7 13.03 9.78 1.11
CA SER A 7 13.86 9.44 2.27
C SER A 7 13.44 8.10 2.88
N TRP A 8 14.23 7.57 3.81
CA TRP A 8 13.85 6.45 4.68
C TRP A 8 12.65 6.80 5.58
N LYS A 9 12.46 8.08 5.92
CA LYS A 9 11.33 8.56 6.73
C LYS A 9 10.00 8.34 5.98
N LYS A 10 9.03 7.67 6.62
CA LYS A 10 7.70 7.39 6.08
C LYS A 10 6.60 7.99 6.98
N PRO A 11 6.48 9.33 7.08
CA PRO A 11 5.52 9.97 7.97
C PRO A 11 4.06 9.61 7.67
N PHE A 12 3.76 9.20 6.44
CA PHE A 12 2.43 8.73 6.05
C PHE A 12 2.01 7.43 6.76
N LEU A 13 2.92 6.66 7.36
CA LEU A 13 2.56 5.49 8.18
C LEU A 13 2.03 5.89 9.57
N GLU A 14 2.30 7.11 10.01
CA GLU A 14 1.84 7.62 11.31
C GLU A 14 0.71 8.64 11.14
N ASN A 15 0.79 9.50 10.11
CA ASN A 15 -0.18 10.56 9.87
C ASN A 15 -1.48 10.07 9.26
N ALA A 16 -1.47 8.93 8.56
CA ALA A 16 -2.69 8.40 7.96
C ALA A 16 -3.62 7.89 9.07
N PRO A 17 -4.91 8.26 9.08
CA PRO A 17 -5.84 7.83 10.11
C PRO A 17 -6.08 6.32 10.11
N VAL A 18 -5.85 5.65 8.98
CA VAL A 18 -6.02 4.20 8.82
C VAL A 18 -4.85 3.62 8.03
N LEU A 19 -4.33 2.49 8.50
CA LEU A 19 -3.44 1.62 7.72
C LEU A 19 -4.20 0.33 7.38
N VAL A 20 -4.38 0.07 6.09
CA VAL A 20 -4.91 -1.23 5.62
C VAL A 20 -3.74 -2.09 5.18
N LEU A 21 -3.61 -3.25 5.80
CA LEU A 21 -2.58 -4.22 5.48
C LEU A 21 -3.20 -5.36 4.69
N VAL A 22 -2.70 -5.56 3.47
CA VAL A 22 -3.23 -6.57 2.57
C VAL A 22 -2.28 -7.76 2.56
N PHE A 23 -2.80 -8.90 3.01
CA PHE A 23 -2.09 -10.17 3.01
C PHE A 23 -2.65 -11.07 1.92
N ALA A 24 -1.77 -11.84 1.29
CA ALA A 24 -2.16 -12.86 0.33
C ALA A 24 -1.94 -14.25 0.93
N ASP A 25 -2.92 -15.14 0.73
CA ASP A 25 -2.81 -16.54 1.17
C ASP A 25 -1.96 -17.33 0.17
N ASN A 26 -0.74 -17.69 0.57
CA ASN A 26 0.22 -18.39 -0.28
C ASN A 26 -0.19 -19.82 -0.68
N LYS A 27 -1.27 -20.36 -0.10
CA LYS A 27 -1.86 -21.64 -0.49
C LYS A 27 -2.74 -21.52 -1.74
N ALA A 28 -3.23 -20.33 -2.06
CA ALA A 28 -4.11 -20.12 -3.19
C ALA A 28 -3.33 -20.08 -4.52
N PRO A 29 -3.89 -20.63 -5.63
CA PRO A 29 -3.29 -20.47 -6.94
C PRO A 29 -3.29 -18.99 -7.34
N TYR A 30 -2.17 -18.54 -7.93
CA TYR A 30 -2.00 -17.15 -8.37
C TYR A 30 -2.24 -16.10 -7.26
N TYR A 31 -1.96 -16.45 -6.00
CA TYR A 31 -2.30 -15.62 -4.84
C TYR A 31 -1.76 -14.19 -4.95
N ILE A 32 -0.54 -14.01 -5.48
CA ILE A 32 0.04 -12.68 -5.70
C ILE A 32 -0.76 -11.92 -6.76
N GLN A 33 -0.96 -12.50 -7.94
CA GLN A 33 -1.62 -11.84 -9.06
C GLN A 33 -3.06 -11.47 -8.72
N SER A 34 -3.82 -12.40 -8.16
CA SER A 34 -5.22 -12.19 -7.76
C SER A 34 -5.33 -11.11 -6.69
N THR A 35 -4.43 -11.11 -5.70
CA THR A 35 -4.41 -10.08 -4.65
C THR A 35 -4.09 -8.70 -5.22
N TRP A 36 -3.12 -8.59 -6.13
CA TRP A 36 -2.77 -7.31 -6.75
C TRP A 36 -3.84 -6.79 -7.71
N ILE A 37 -4.59 -7.66 -8.38
CA ILE A 37 -5.79 -7.27 -9.12
C ILE A 37 -6.81 -6.66 -8.15
N ALA A 38 -7.11 -7.34 -7.04
CA ALA A 38 -8.04 -6.84 -6.01
C ALA A 38 -7.56 -5.50 -5.39
N ILE A 39 -6.25 -5.35 -5.15
CA ILE A 39 -5.66 -4.07 -4.73
C ILE A 39 -5.95 -2.98 -5.77
N GLY A 40 -5.85 -3.29 -7.07
CA GLY A 40 -6.23 -2.36 -8.14
C GLY A 40 -7.68 -1.86 -8.01
N TYR A 41 -8.64 -2.74 -7.77
CA TYR A 41 -10.03 -2.37 -7.51
C TYR A 41 -10.16 -1.53 -6.24
N LEU A 42 -9.44 -1.88 -5.17
CA LEU A 42 -9.44 -1.12 -3.92
C LEU A 42 -8.94 0.31 -4.13
N LEU A 43 -7.87 0.50 -4.92
CA LEU A 43 -7.35 1.82 -5.25
C LEU A 43 -8.39 2.68 -5.99
N LEU A 44 -9.12 2.10 -6.96
CA LEU A 44 -10.19 2.80 -7.68
C LEU A 44 -11.35 3.16 -6.75
N ALA A 45 -11.77 2.24 -5.87
CA ALA A 45 -12.84 2.50 -4.91
C ALA A 45 -12.46 3.61 -3.90
N LEU A 46 -11.20 3.68 -3.49
CA LEU A 46 -10.71 4.77 -2.62
C LEU A 46 -10.74 6.11 -3.35
N GLU A 47 -10.30 6.15 -4.61
CA GLU A 47 -10.37 7.35 -5.46
C GLU A 47 -11.82 7.84 -5.62
N GLU A 48 -12.78 6.94 -5.90
CA GLU A 48 -14.20 7.27 -5.99
C GLU A 48 -14.77 7.88 -4.70
N LYS A 49 -14.20 7.54 -3.55
CA LYS A 49 -14.57 8.10 -2.24
C LYS A 49 -13.79 9.38 -1.89
N GLY A 50 -12.94 9.88 -2.78
CA GLY A 50 -12.09 11.05 -2.53
C GLY A 50 -11.02 10.80 -1.48
N LEU A 51 -10.62 9.54 -1.28
CA LEU A 51 -9.56 9.14 -0.37
C LEU A 51 -8.26 8.93 -1.14
N ALA A 52 -7.15 9.27 -0.51
CA ALA A 52 -5.82 9.09 -1.05
C ALA A 52 -5.08 7.97 -0.34
N THR A 53 -4.23 7.28 -1.08
CA THR A 53 -3.32 6.27 -0.56
C THR A 53 -2.05 6.14 -1.41
N VAL A 54 -1.05 5.43 -0.89
CA VAL A 54 0.13 5.00 -1.64
C VAL A 54 0.34 3.51 -1.44
N THR A 55 0.69 2.79 -2.52
CA THR A 55 1.03 1.37 -2.44
C THR A 55 2.43 1.21 -1.82
N TYR A 56 2.52 1.14 -0.50
CA TYR A 56 3.80 1.01 0.21
C TYR A 56 4.19 -0.46 0.41
N THR A 57 5.32 -0.86 -0.18
CA THR A 57 5.89 -2.20 -0.09
C THR A 57 7.17 -2.16 0.76
N PRO A 58 7.11 -2.48 2.08
CA PRO A 58 8.28 -2.49 2.93
C PRO A 58 9.24 -3.61 2.53
N SER A 59 10.55 -3.37 2.68
CA SER A 59 11.59 -4.35 2.33
C SER A 59 11.75 -5.49 3.36
N LYS A 60 11.23 -5.32 4.58
CA LYS A 60 11.32 -6.30 5.68
C LYS A 60 9.93 -6.75 6.12
N ILE A 61 9.40 -7.79 5.48
CA ILE A 61 8.03 -8.28 5.69
C ILE A 61 7.94 -9.32 6.83
N ARG A 62 8.98 -10.15 7.01
CA ARG A 62 8.94 -11.29 7.93
C ARG A 62 8.72 -10.88 9.41
N TRP A 63 9.36 -9.80 9.84
CA TRP A 63 9.18 -9.25 11.19
C TRP A 63 7.73 -8.80 11.45
N PHE A 64 7.05 -8.32 10.41
CA PHE A 64 5.70 -7.79 10.52
C PHE A 64 4.68 -8.91 10.78
N ASN A 65 4.81 -10.05 10.09
CA ASN A 65 3.94 -11.20 10.31
C ASN A 65 4.09 -11.77 11.73
N GLU A 66 5.32 -11.82 12.25
CA GLU A 66 5.62 -12.30 13.60
C GLU A 66 5.06 -11.35 14.67
N PHE A 67 5.15 -10.03 14.47
CA PHE A 67 4.65 -9.05 15.44
C PHE A 67 3.12 -9.05 15.59
N PHE A 68 2.39 -9.32 14.51
CA PHE A 68 0.92 -9.30 14.49
C PHE A 68 0.28 -10.70 14.61
N ASP A 69 1.05 -11.73 14.99
CA ASP A 69 0.59 -13.13 15.08
C ASP A 69 -0.16 -13.61 13.83
N ILE A 70 0.30 -13.17 12.66
CA ILE A 70 -0.33 -13.51 11.39
C ILE A 70 0.01 -14.97 11.04
N PRO A 71 -0.97 -15.79 10.63
CA PRO A 71 -0.69 -17.17 10.25
C PRO A 71 0.35 -17.25 9.12
N GLN A 72 1.24 -18.23 9.19
CA GLN A 72 2.41 -18.32 8.32
C GLN A 72 2.09 -18.41 6.81
N ASN A 73 0.88 -18.84 6.45
CA ASN A 73 0.44 -18.88 5.05
C ASN A 73 0.05 -17.51 4.49
N TYR A 74 -0.17 -16.50 5.32
CA TYR A 74 -0.47 -15.14 4.89
C TYR A 74 0.81 -14.31 4.73
N VAL A 75 1.02 -13.78 3.54
CA VAL A 75 2.19 -12.98 3.20
C VAL A 75 1.75 -11.54 2.92
N LEU A 76 2.26 -10.58 3.70
CA LEU A 76 1.98 -9.16 3.48
C LEU A 76 2.43 -8.74 2.08
N GLN A 77 1.52 -8.19 1.29
CA GLN A 77 1.77 -7.69 -0.06
C GLN A 77 2.00 -6.18 -0.07
N VAL A 78 1.16 -5.43 0.65
CA VAL A 78 1.19 -3.97 0.65
C VAL A 78 0.60 -3.42 1.94
N ILE A 79 1.12 -2.27 2.37
CA ILE A 79 0.49 -1.41 3.38
C ILE A 79 -0.10 -0.21 2.64
N LEU A 80 -1.40 0.01 2.81
CA LEU A 80 -2.15 1.13 2.26
C LEU A 80 -2.46 2.11 3.39
N PRO A 81 -1.64 3.16 3.60
CA PRO A 81 -2.03 4.30 4.41
C PRO A 81 -3.16 5.05 3.71
N ILE A 82 -4.31 5.17 4.35
CA ILE A 82 -5.53 5.75 3.76
C ILE A 82 -5.93 6.98 4.56
N GLY A 83 -6.23 8.06 3.86
CA GLY A 83 -6.73 9.29 4.46
C GLY A 83 -7.20 10.30 3.43
N LYS A 84 -7.55 11.50 3.89
CA LYS A 84 -7.77 12.62 2.98
C LYS A 84 -6.45 13.06 2.37
N PRO A 85 -6.42 13.44 1.07
CA PRO A 85 -5.22 14.00 0.48
C PRO A 85 -4.79 15.27 1.23
N ALA A 86 -3.48 15.42 1.45
CA ALA A 86 -2.93 16.66 1.98
C ALA A 86 -3.16 17.80 0.98
N THR A 87 -3.29 19.03 1.48
CA THR A 87 -3.47 20.24 0.67
C THR A 87 -2.34 20.44 -0.35
N ASP A 88 -1.11 20.04 -0.02
CA ASP A 88 0.07 20.09 -0.90
C ASP A 88 0.42 18.71 -1.48
N SER A 89 -0.58 17.99 -1.98
CA SER A 89 -0.35 16.68 -2.61
C SER A 89 0.40 16.81 -3.95
N TYR A 90 1.34 15.89 -4.20
CA TYR A 90 2.07 15.85 -5.45
C TYR A 90 1.15 15.55 -6.65
N LYS A 91 1.36 16.27 -7.75
CA LYS A 91 0.67 15.99 -9.03
C LYS A 91 1.03 14.61 -9.57
N LYS A 92 0.06 13.95 -10.22
CA LYS A 92 0.25 12.66 -10.89
C LYS A 92 1.39 12.77 -11.92
N GLN A 93 2.36 11.86 -11.84
CA GLN A 93 3.47 11.81 -12.79
C GLN A 93 2.96 11.52 -14.21
N PRO A 94 3.61 12.05 -15.28
CA PRO A 94 3.22 11.76 -16.65
C PRO A 94 3.26 10.25 -16.91
N ARG A 95 2.27 9.76 -17.66
CA ARG A 95 2.24 8.38 -18.15
C ARG A 95 2.73 8.37 -19.60
N LYS A 96 3.51 7.35 -19.98
CA LYS A 96 3.81 7.13 -21.39
C LYS A 96 2.52 6.64 -22.05
N ASN A 97 2.13 7.31 -23.13
CA ASN A 97 1.08 6.83 -24.03
C ASN A 97 1.70 5.88 -25.05
#